data_AF-A0A953AZE9-F1
#
_entry.id   AF-A0A953AZE9-F1
#
_cell.length_a   1.000
_cell.length_b   1.000
_cell.length_c   1.000
_cell.angle_alpha   90.00
_cell.angle_beta   90.00
_cell.angle_gamma   90.00
#
_symmetry.space_group_name_H-M   'P 1'
#
loop_
_entity.id
_entity.type
_entity.pdbx_description
1 polymer ?
#
loop_
_entity_poly.entity_id
_entity_poly.type
_entity_poly.pdbx_seq_one_letter_code
_entity_poly.pdbx_strand_id
1 'polypeptide(L)'
;MRGPAAMIPVIDAAPLFGPEGAARRAADRAVMEAATDAGFMMLTGLEGHAPVGAAARAALLRVFDLDEAGKRRLWRRKFDPSHANVYRGWFPLQDGVPTYKEGIDIGPDVLRGPPEGTGNDPLTEPTRRS
;
A
#
# COMPACT_ATOMS: atom_id res chain seq x y z
N MET A 1 -27.65 20.14 0.50
CA MET A 1 -28.14 18.79 0.83
C MET A 1 -27.00 17.82 0.56
N ARG A 2 -26.43 17.15 1.58
CA ARG A 2 -25.56 15.99 1.32
C ARG A 2 -26.47 14.87 0.81
N GLY A 3 -26.13 14.25 -0.32
CA GLY A 3 -26.79 13.02 -0.75
C GLY A 3 -26.67 11.94 0.34
N PRO A 4 -27.53 10.89 0.31
CA PRO A 4 -27.39 9.77 1.23
C PRO A 4 -25.96 9.25 1.18
N ALA A 5 -25.38 8.94 2.34
CA ALA A 5 -24.06 8.32 2.39
C ALA A 5 -24.13 7.00 1.61
N ALA A 6 -23.38 6.89 0.52
CA ALA A 6 -23.26 5.63 -0.21
C ALA A 6 -22.71 4.58 0.77
N MET A 7 -23.44 3.47 0.92
CA MET A 7 -22.99 2.36 1.74
C MET A 7 -21.75 1.74 1.08
N ILE A 8 -20.67 1.55 1.84
CA ILE A 8 -19.49 0.85 1.33
C ILE A 8 -19.81 -0.66 1.29
N PRO A 9 -19.83 -1.29 0.11
CA PRO A 9 -20.15 -2.71 0.00
C PRO A 9 -19.06 -3.59 0.64
N VAL A 10 -19.49 -4.70 1.24
CA VAL A 10 -18.61 -5.77 1.72
C VAL A 10 -18.69 -6.93 0.73
N ILE A 11 -17.56 -7.34 0.18
CA ILE A 11 -17.47 -8.37 -0.86
C ILE A 11 -16.56 -9.50 -0.37
N ASP A 12 -16.99 -10.75 -0.53
CA ASP A 12 -16.13 -11.91 -0.37
C ASP A 12 -15.26 -12.10 -1.62
N ALA A 13 -13.94 -11.95 -1.44
CA ALA A 13 -12.95 -12.07 -2.50
C ALA A 13 -12.43 -13.50 -2.67
N ALA A 14 -12.75 -14.44 -1.77
CA ALA A 14 -12.25 -15.82 -1.85
C ALA A 14 -12.49 -16.48 -3.22
N PRO A 15 -13.67 -16.32 -3.88
CA PRO A 15 -13.90 -16.90 -5.21
C PRO A 15 -12.95 -16.38 -6.31
N LEU A 16 -12.34 -15.21 -6.14
CA LEU A 16 -11.42 -14.63 -7.14
C LEU A 16 -10.12 -15.43 -7.27
N PHE A 17 -9.72 -16.15 -6.21
CA PHE A 17 -8.52 -16.97 -6.17
C PHE A 17 -8.80 -18.45 -6.49
N GLY A 18 -10.06 -18.80 -6.74
CA GLY A 18 -10.49 -20.13 -7.13
C GLY A 18 -10.47 -20.38 -8.65
N PRO A 19 -10.90 -21.57 -9.09
CA PRO A 19 -11.04 -21.89 -10.51
C PRO A 19 -12.08 -21.00 -11.19
N GLU A 20 -12.05 -20.96 -12.53
CA GLU A 20 -13.08 -20.27 -13.28
C GLU A 20 -14.47 -20.87 -13.04
N GLY A 21 -15.49 -20.01 -12.92
CA GLY A 21 -16.83 -20.47 -12.61
C GLY A 21 -17.80 -19.32 -12.33
N ALA A 22 -19.05 -19.68 -12.04
CA ALA A 22 -20.10 -18.71 -11.74
C ALA A 22 -19.77 -17.87 -10.50
N ALA A 23 -19.22 -18.49 -9.44
CA ALA A 23 -18.85 -17.81 -8.21
C ALA A 23 -17.76 -16.75 -8.44
N ARG A 24 -16.69 -17.08 -9.16
CA ARG A 24 -15.63 -16.13 -9.53
C ARG A 24 -16.16 -14.96 -10.36
N ARG A 25 -17.00 -15.24 -11.37
CA ARG A 25 -17.65 -14.19 -12.19
C ARG A 25 -18.61 -13.30 -11.39
N ALA A 26 -19.22 -13.82 -10.34
CA ALA A 26 -20.09 -13.04 -9.48
C ALA A 26 -19.28 -12.09 -8.57
N ALA A 27 -18.21 -12.58 -7.94
CA ALA A 27 -17.31 -11.77 -7.13
C ALA A 27 -16.62 -10.67 -7.96
N ASP A 28 -16.15 -11.00 -9.16
CA ASP A 28 -15.52 -10.06 -10.09
C ASP A 28 -16.48 -8.92 -10.49
N ARG A 29 -17.73 -9.27 -10.83
CA ARG A 29 -18.78 -8.28 -11.14
C ARG A 29 -19.08 -7.38 -9.95
N ALA A 30 -19.17 -7.93 -8.74
CA ALA A 30 -19.41 -7.15 -7.55
C ALA A 30 -18.28 -6.13 -7.27
N VAL A 31 -17.02 -6.53 -7.50
CA VAL A 31 -15.86 -5.63 -7.40
C VAL A 31 -15.97 -4.52 -8.44
N MET A 32 -16.27 -4.85 -9.69
CA MET A 32 -16.42 -3.87 -10.77
C MET A 32 -17.56 -2.88 -10.50
N GLU A 33 -18.72 -3.35 -10.02
CA GLU A 33 -19.86 -2.51 -9.66
C GLU A 33 -19.50 -1.56 -8.52
N ALA A 34 -18.89 -2.07 -7.44
CA ALA A 34 -18.48 -1.27 -6.30
C ALA A 34 -17.42 -0.22 -6.66
N ALA A 35 -16.46 -0.57 -7.52
CA ALA A 35 -15.45 0.36 -8.01
C ALA A 35 -16.06 1.47 -8.90
N THR A 36 -17.11 1.16 -9.64
CA THR A 36 -17.75 2.10 -10.57
C THR A 36 -18.72 3.05 -9.87
N ASP A 37 -19.48 2.55 -8.89
CA ASP A 37 -20.53 3.32 -8.23
C ASP A 37 -20.02 4.02 -6.97
N ALA A 38 -19.66 3.25 -5.94
CA ALA A 38 -19.19 3.81 -4.67
C ALA A 38 -17.74 4.32 -4.73
N GLY A 39 -16.90 3.73 -5.61
CA GLY A 39 -15.46 3.96 -5.65
C GLY A 39 -14.69 3.36 -4.46
N PHE A 40 -15.39 2.68 -3.55
CA PHE A 40 -14.85 2.05 -2.34
C PHE A 40 -15.54 0.71 -2.09
N MET A 41 -14.82 -0.23 -1.48
CA MET A 41 -15.34 -1.52 -1.03
C MET A 41 -14.50 -2.07 0.12
N MET A 42 -15.08 -2.96 0.92
CA MET A 42 -14.37 -3.79 1.89
C MET A 42 -14.28 -5.22 1.36
N LEU A 43 -13.07 -5.77 1.28
CA LEU A 43 -12.85 -7.14 0.86
C LEU A 43 -12.66 -8.05 2.08
N THR A 44 -13.31 -9.21 2.04
CA THR A 44 -13.12 -10.34 2.97
C THR A 44 -12.63 -11.56 2.18
N GLY A 45 -12.29 -12.68 2.83
CA GLY A 45 -11.84 -13.89 2.11
C GLY A 45 -10.46 -13.76 1.48
N LEU A 46 -9.58 -12.94 2.08
CA LEU A 46 -8.21 -12.72 1.62
C LEU A 46 -7.18 -13.59 2.36
N GLU A 47 -7.62 -14.43 3.31
CA GLU A 47 -6.76 -15.30 4.10
C GLU A 47 -5.92 -16.20 3.18
N GLY A 48 -4.60 -16.24 3.39
CA GLY A 48 -3.67 -16.99 2.54
C GLY A 48 -3.25 -16.26 1.26
N HIS A 49 -3.93 -15.18 0.87
CA HIS A 49 -3.61 -14.37 -0.31
C HIS A 49 -3.02 -13.00 0.04
N ALA A 50 -3.37 -12.45 1.20
CA ALA A 50 -2.78 -11.23 1.74
C ALA A 50 -2.57 -11.34 3.26
N PRO A 51 -1.52 -10.72 3.82
CA PRO A 51 -1.31 -10.66 5.26
C PRO A 51 -2.36 -9.72 5.87
N VAL A 52 -3.45 -10.29 6.37
CA VAL A 52 -4.55 -9.57 7.02
C VAL A 52 -4.59 -9.89 8.51
N GLY A 53 -5.18 -8.98 9.31
CA GLY A 53 -5.39 -9.18 10.74
C GLY A 53 -4.33 -8.58 11.66
N ALA A 54 -4.49 -8.83 12.97
CA ALA A 54 -3.75 -8.15 14.03
C ALA A 54 -2.23 -8.38 13.98
N ALA A 55 -1.79 -9.61 13.69
CA ALA A 55 -0.37 -9.95 13.62
C ALA A 55 0.33 -9.25 12.46
N ALA A 56 -0.28 -9.24 11.27
CA ALA A 56 0.23 -8.51 10.11
C ALA A 56 0.31 -7.00 10.38
N ARG A 57 -0.73 -6.44 11.00
CA ARG A 57 -0.75 -5.03 11.42
C ARG A 57 0.37 -4.72 12.42
N ALA A 58 0.55 -5.55 13.44
CA ALA A 58 1.63 -5.38 14.41
C ALA A 58 3.00 -5.42 13.74
N ALA A 59 3.24 -6.37 12.83
CA ALA A 59 4.49 -6.45 12.07
C ALA A 59 4.77 -5.18 11.25
N LEU A 60 3.75 -4.63 10.58
CA LEU A 60 3.86 -3.37 9.82
C LEU A 60 4.15 -2.17 10.72
N LEU A 61 3.53 -2.11 11.90
CA LEU A 61 3.67 -0.97 12.81
C LEU A 61 5.02 -0.91 13.54
N ARG A 62 5.78 -2.00 13.61
CA ARG A 62 7.12 -2.03 14.23
C ARG A 62 8.10 -0.99 13.67
N VAL A 63 7.88 -0.51 12.45
CA VAL A 63 8.74 0.54 11.85
C VAL A 63 8.65 1.86 12.64
N PHE A 64 7.52 2.13 13.30
CA PHE A 64 7.33 3.34 14.11
C PHE A 64 8.04 3.26 15.47
N ASP A 65 8.45 2.05 15.89
CA ASP A 65 9.22 1.84 17.12
C ASP A 65 10.72 2.13 16.94
N LEU A 66 11.17 2.42 15.70
CA LEU A 66 12.54 2.86 15.45
C LEU A 66 12.80 4.20 16.14
N ASP A 67 14.01 4.36 16.68
CA ASP A 67 14.48 5.65 17.13
C ASP A 67 14.72 6.60 15.95
N GLU A 68 14.93 7.89 16.25
CA GLU A 68 15.12 8.89 15.20
C GLU A 68 16.35 8.61 14.32
N ALA A 69 17.41 8.01 14.87
CA ALA A 69 18.57 7.60 14.07
C ALA A 69 18.19 6.48 13.07
N GLY A 70 17.44 5.48 13.52
CA GLY A 70 16.92 4.39 12.70
C GLY A 70 15.97 4.90 11.61
N LYS A 71 15.02 5.78 11.95
CA LYS A 71 14.12 6.42 10.99
C LYS A 71 14.90 7.26 9.98
N ARG A 72 15.89 8.05 10.43
CA ARG A 72 16.68 8.92 9.57
C ARG A 72 17.39 8.14 8.47
N ARG A 73 17.95 6.97 8.76
CA ARG A 73 18.58 6.10 7.74
C ARG A 73 17.66 5.77 6.58
N LEU A 74 16.35 5.72 6.81
CA LEU A 74 15.33 5.39 5.82
C LEU A 74 14.82 6.61 5.04
N TRP A 75 15.26 7.84 5.36
CA TRP A 75 14.70 9.06 4.76
C TRP A 75 14.79 9.09 3.25
N ARG A 76 13.74 9.66 2.64
CA ARG A 76 13.72 9.98 1.22
C ARG A 76 14.67 11.15 0.93
N ARG A 77 15.33 11.10 -0.22
CA ARG A 77 16.18 12.17 -0.77
C ARG A 77 15.48 13.54 -0.80
N LYS A 78 14.15 13.53 -0.98
CA LYS A 78 13.31 14.74 -0.96
C LYS A 78 13.40 15.51 0.37
N PHE A 79 13.61 14.83 1.50
CA PHE A 79 13.70 15.46 2.83
C PHE A 79 15.14 15.71 3.28
N ASP A 80 16.09 14.89 2.81
CA ASP A 80 17.53 15.11 3.00
C ASP A 80 18.29 14.65 1.74
N PRO A 81 18.88 15.58 0.97
CA PRO A 81 19.58 15.27 -0.27
C PRO A 81 20.76 14.30 -0.14
N SER A 82 21.29 14.10 1.07
CA SER A 82 22.36 13.13 1.32
C SER A 82 21.89 11.66 1.23
N HIS A 83 20.57 11.42 1.27
CA HIS A 83 20.01 10.08 1.18
C HIS A 83 19.80 9.63 -0.27
N ALA A 84 20.05 8.35 -0.52
CA ALA A 84 19.90 7.74 -1.84
C ALA A 84 18.46 7.31 -2.17
N ASN A 85 17.54 7.34 -1.21
CA ASN A 85 16.19 6.78 -1.39
C ASN A 85 15.31 7.72 -2.23
N VAL A 86 14.98 7.30 -3.44
CA VAL A 86 14.15 8.06 -4.39
C VAL A 86 12.75 7.45 -4.42
N TYR A 87 11.71 8.27 -4.26
CA TYR A 87 10.29 7.89 -4.13
C TYR A 87 9.90 6.96 -2.97
N ARG A 88 10.73 5.98 -2.58
CA ARG A 88 10.54 5.03 -1.47
C ARG A 88 11.37 5.43 -0.25
N GLY A 89 10.94 5.03 0.94
CA GLY A 89 11.57 5.37 2.20
C GLY A 89 10.70 6.25 3.11
N TRP A 90 11.28 6.66 4.22
CA TRP A 90 10.62 7.40 5.29
C TRP A 90 10.33 8.84 4.91
N PHE A 91 9.17 9.32 5.33
CA PHE A 91 8.83 10.72 5.40
C PHE A 91 8.55 11.13 6.84
N PRO A 92 9.26 12.15 7.34
CA PRO A 92 9.04 12.61 8.69
C PRO A 92 7.67 13.28 8.81
N LEU A 93 7.28 13.51 10.05
CA LEU A 93 6.07 14.26 10.37
C LEU A 93 6.18 15.67 9.77
N GLN A 94 5.13 16.08 9.05
CA GLN A 94 5.07 17.38 8.40
C GLN A 94 4.07 18.25 9.14
N ASP A 95 4.58 19.20 9.92
CA ASP A 95 3.75 20.20 10.59
C ASP A 95 3.15 21.17 9.55
N GLY A 96 1.91 21.62 9.80
CA GLY A 96 1.27 22.65 8.97
C GLY A 96 0.70 22.17 7.63
N VAL A 97 0.72 20.87 7.33
CA VAL A 97 -0.01 20.29 6.18
C VAL A 97 -1.30 19.58 6.63
N PRO A 98 -2.36 19.55 5.79
CA PRO A 98 -3.65 18.95 6.16
C PRO A 98 -3.57 17.48 6.60
N THR A 99 -2.57 16.75 6.11
CA THR A 99 -2.29 15.38 6.54
C THR A 99 -1.13 15.41 7.54
N TYR A 100 -1.44 15.51 8.83
CA TYR A 100 -0.45 15.41 9.92
C TYR A 100 0.01 13.96 10.08
N LYS A 101 0.97 13.54 9.26
CA LYS A 101 1.44 12.14 9.22
C LYS A 101 2.93 12.01 8.94
N GLU A 102 3.52 11.00 9.56
CA GLU A 102 4.76 10.36 9.14
C GLU A 102 4.47 8.97 8.57
N GLY A 103 5.45 8.36 7.93
CA GLY A 103 5.30 7.01 7.41
C GLY A 103 6.40 6.62 6.44
N ILE A 104 6.21 5.46 5.82
CA ILE A 104 7.17 4.84 4.93
C ILE A 104 6.49 4.38 3.65
N ASP A 105 7.08 4.73 2.51
CA ASP A 105 6.68 4.19 1.20
C ASP A 105 7.58 3.01 0.85
N ILE A 106 6.99 1.83 0.62
CA ILE A 106 7.71 0.58 0.30
C ILE A 106 7.36 0.17 -1.14
N GLY A 107 8.36 -0.23 -1.92
CA GLY A 107 8.19 -0.68 -3.30
C GLY A 107 8.45 -2.18 -3.49
N PRO A 108 8.11 -2.73 -4.67
CA PRO A 108 8.29 -4.15 -5.00
C PRO A 108 9.76 -4.58 -5.03
N ASP A 109 10.66 -3.62 -5.21
CA ASP A 109 12.10 -3.72 -5.25
C ASP A 109 12.75 -4.10 -3.89
N VAL A 110 11.99 -4.03 -2.80
CA VAL A 110 12.40 -4.60 -1.50
C VAL A 110 12.43 -6.13 -1.56
N LEU A 111 11.52 -6.74 -2.35
CA LEU A 111 11.39 -8.20 -2.47
C LEU A 111 11.92 -8.76 -3.79
N ARG A 112 11.94 -7.95 -4.85
CA ARG A 112 12.38 -8.31 -6.21
C ARG A 112 13.51 -7.39 -6.64
N GLY A 113 14.41 -7.81 -7.53
CA GLY A 113 15.35 -6.86 -8.15
C GLY A 113 14.59 -5.76 -8.92
N PRO A 114 15.23 -4.64 -9.29
CA PRO A 114 14.62 -3.68 -10.19
C PRO A 114 14.21 -4.38 -11.50
N PRO A 115 13.03 -4.06 -12.08
CA PRO A 115 12.64 -4.60 -13.38
C PRO A 115 13.70 -4.25 -14.45
N GLU A 116 13.96 -5.16 -15.39
CA GLU A 116 14.85 -4.89 -16.53
C GLU A 116 14.32 -3.72 -17.38
N GLY A 117 15.21 -2.84 -17.87
CA GLY A 117 14.86 -1.78 -18.83
C GLY A 117 14.34 -0.45 -18.24
N THR A 118 14.53 -0.23 -16.94
CA THR A 118 13.94 0.85 -16.14
C THR A 118 14.74 2.16 -16.10
N GLY A 119 15.74 2.30 -16.98
CA GLY A 119 16.87 3.22 -16.82
C GLY A 119 16.59 4.71 -16.58
N ASN A 120 15.35 5.19 -16.75
CA ASN A 120 14.96 6.59 -16.47
C ASN A 120 13.55 6.74 -15.85
N ASP A 121 12.82 5.67 -15.49
CA ASP A 121 11.52 5.82 -14.83
C ASP A 121 11.73 5.93 -13.30
N PRO A 122 11.49 7.10 -12.70
CA PRO A 122 11.72 7.31 -11.27
C PRO A 122 10.79 6.47 -10.38
N LEU A 123 9.71 5.88 -10.92
CA LEU A 123 8.85 4.93 -10.21
C LEU A 123 9.46 3.52 -10.13
N THR A 124 10.54 3.27 -10.86
CA THR A 124 11.21 1.98 -10.98
C THR A 124 12.66 1.99 -10.48
N GLU A 125 13.13 3.13 -9.97
CA GLU A 125 14.42 3.23 -9.29
C GLU A 125 14.48 2.28 -8.08
N PRO A 126 15.54 1.46 -7.95
CA PRO A 126 15.66 0.52 -6.84
C PRO A 126 15.87 1.24 -5.50
N THR A 127 15.16 0.80 -4.46
CA THR A 127 15.47 1.11 -3.06
C THR A 127 16.82 0.47 -2.76
N ARG A 128 17.84 1.30 -2.49
CA ARG A 128 19.17 0.79 -2.18
C ARG A 128 19.16 0.05 -0.85
N ARG A 129 19.71 -1.17 -0.84
CA ARG A 129 19.93 -1.95 0.39
C ARG A 129 21.08 -1.33 1.19
N SER A 130 20.85 -1.07 2.48
CA SER A 130 21.88 -0.59 3.43
C SER A 130 22.74 -1.72 3.96
#